data_AF-A0A177JLU0-F1
#
_entry.id   AF-A0A177JLU0-F1
#
_cell.length_a   1.000
_cell.length_b   1.000
_cell.length_c   1.000
_cell.angle_alpha   90.00
_cell.angle_beta   90.00
_cell.angle_gamma   90.00
#
_symmetry.space_group_name_H-M   'P 1'
#
loop_
_entity.id
_entity.type
_entity.pdbx_description
1 polymer ?
#
loop_
_entity_poly.entity_id
_entity_poly.type
_entity_poly.pdbx_seq_one_letter_code
_entity_poly.pdbx_strand_id
1 'polypeptide(L)' 'MDLKTYLETANVRQAEFAEKAKTTPATVSRLVAGTLRPALDLAHRIEDATGGKVPTEVWLKASARPTKPASAAA' A
#
# COMPACT_ATOMS: atom_id res chain seq x y z
N MET A 1 -5.95 2.98 -7.87
CA MET A 1 -5.98 1.57 -7.40
C MET A 1 -4.90 1.44 -6.34
N ASP A 2 -5.23 0.87 -5.18
CA ASP A 2 -4.25 0.63 -4.11
C ASP A 2 -3.72 -0.81 -4.15
N LEU A 3 -2.70 -1.08 -3.33
CA LEU A 3 -2.01 -2.37 -3.31
C LEU A 3 -2.94 -3.52 -2.93
N LYS A 4 -3.90 -3.31 -2.03
CA LYS A 4 -4.83 -4.35 -1.59
C LYS A 4 -5.71 -4.78 -2.77
N THR A 5 -6.36 -3.80 -3.42
CA THR A 5 -7.21 -4.06 -4.57
C THR A 5 -6.46 -4.72 -5.71
N TYR A 6 -5.19 -4.34 -5.92
CA TYR A 6 -4.35 -4.97 -6.93
C TYR A 6 -4.11 -6.47 -6.66
N LEU A 7 -3.73 -6.83 -5.44
CA LEU A 7 -3.46 -8.22 -5.08
C LEU A 7 -4.72 -9.09 -5.20
N GLU A 8 -5.88 -8.55 -4.80
CA GLU A 8 -7.17 -9.23 -4.91
C GLU A 8 -7.58 -9.41 -6.38
N THR A 9 -7.49 -8.36 -7.20
CA THR A 9 -7.90 -8.39 -8.62
C THR A 9 -6.98 -9.27 -9.47
N ALA A 10 -5.67 -9.23 -9.19
CA ALA A 10 -4.69 -10.02 -9.91
C ALA A 10 -4.55 -11.45 -9.36
N ASN A 11 -5.27 -11.79 -8.27
CA ASN A 11 -5.16 -13.06 -7.54
C ASN A 11 -3.70 -13.41 -7.18
N VAL A 12 -2.92 -12.41 -6.79
CA VAL A 12 -1.49 -12.57 -6.44
C VAL A 12 -1.36 -12.71 -4.92
N ARG A 13 -0.66 -13.74 -4.47
CA ARG A 13 -0.40 -13.94 -3.04
C ARG A 13 0.60 -12.90 -2.54
N GLN A 14 0.40 -12.42 -1.31
CA GLN A 14 1.30 -11.42 -0.69
C GLN A 14 2.76 -11.90 -0.63
N ALA A 15 2.98 -13.20 -0.42
CA ALA A 15 4.32 -13.79 -0.40
C ALA A 15 5.01 -13.71 -1.77
N GLU A 16 4.31 -14.11 -2.84
CA GLU A 16 4.83 -14.03 -4.21
C GLU A 16 5.07 -12.59 -4.63
N PHE A 17 4.17 -11.68 -4.25
CA PHE A 17 4.36 -10.26 -4.50
C PHE A 17 5.56 -9.68 -3.75
N ALA A 18 5.81 -10.13 -2.52
CA ALA A 18 6.94 -9.68 -1.73
C ALA A 18 8.27 -10.01 -2.42
N GLU A 19 8.40 -11.22 -2.96
CA GLU A 19 9.58 -11.62 -3.72
C GLU A 19 9.76 -10.74 -4.97
N LYS A 20 8.66 -10.50 -5.71
CA LYS A 20 8.67 -9.65 -6.90
C LYS A 20 9.08 -8.21 -6.60
N ALA A 21 8.58 -7.64 -5.50
CA ALA A 21 8.91 -6.29 -5.04
C ALA A 21 10.22 -6.21 -4.22
N LYS A 22 10.98 -7.31 -4.12
CA LYS A 22 12.22 -7.42 -3.34
C LYS A 22 12.06 -6.95 -1.90
N THR A 23 11.02 -7.43 -1.24
CA THR A 23 10.65 -7.11 0.15
C THR A 23 10.18 -8.37 0.89
N THR A 24 9.69 -8.22 2.12
CA THR A 24 9.19 -9.34 2.92
C THR A 24 7.66 -9.42 2.90
N PRO A 25 7.07 -10.63 3.08
CA PRO A 25 5.63 -10.79 3.21
C PRO A 25 5.04 -9.96 4.37
N ALA A 26 5.79 -9.82 5.47
CA ALA A 26 5.41 -8.97 6.59
C ALA A 26 5.32 -7.49 6.20
N THR A 27 6.26 -7.00 5.39
CA THR A 27 6.22 -5.64 4.84
C THR A 27 4.98 -5.44 3.97
N VAL A 28 4.69 -6.39 3.06
CA VAL A 28 3.50 -6.32 2.19
C VAL A 28 2.21 -6.31 3.01
N SER A 29 2.11 -7.18 4.02
CA SER A 29 0.96 -7.21 4.93
C SER A 29 0.73 -5.86 5.62
N ARG A 30 1.80 -5.22 6.11
CA ARG A 30 1.71 -3.88 6.74
C ARG A 30 1.31 -2.78 5.74
N LEU A 31 1.77 -2.86 4.50
CA LEU A 31 1.39 -1.94 3.43
C LEU A 31 -0.10 -2.09 3.07
N VAL A 32 -0.57 -3.33 2.95
CA VAL A 32 -1.99 -3.64 2.69
C VAL A 32 -2.88 -3.19 3.84
N ALA A 33 -2.42 -3.35 5.09
CA ALA A 33 -3.12 -2.86 6.27
C ALA A 33 -3.05 -1.34 6.45
N GLY A 34 -2.26 -0.62 5.65
CA GLY A 34 -2.05 0.83 5.79
C GLY A 34 -1.28 1.24 7.06
N THR A 35 -0.68 0.29 7.78
CA THR A 35 0.10 0.55 9.01
C THR A 35 1.55 0.91 8.73
N LEU A 36 2.00 0.74 7.49
CA LEU A 36 3.31 1.14 7.01
C LEU A 36 3.15 1.97 5.76
N ARG A 37 3.92 3.05 5.68
CA ARG A 37 4.15 3.79 4.45
C ARG A 37 5.49 3.36 3.87
N PRO A 38 5.55 2.93 2.60
CA PRO A 38 6.82 2.57 1.98
C PRO A 38 7.67 3.83 1.77
N ALA A 39 8.99 3.68 1.90
CA ALA A 39 9.92 4.69 1.41
C ALA A 39 9.80 4.82 -0.13
N LEU A 40 10.26 5.94 -0.69
CA LEU A 40 10.15 6.22 -2.13
C LEU A 40 10.68 5.07 -3.00
N ASP A 41 11.83 4.51 -2.62
CA ASP A 41 12.46 3.39 -3.34
C ASP A 41 11.58 2.13 -3.36
N LEU A 42 10.96 1.78 -2.21
CA LEU A 42 10.05 0.64 -2.14
C LEU A 42 8.74 0.93 -2.89
N ALA A 43 8.26 2.17 -2.87
CA ALA A 43 7.06 2.56 -3.60
C ALA A 43 7.27 2.45 -5.12
N HIS A 44 8.42 2.90 -5.64
CA HIS A 44 8.79 2.69 -7.04
C HIS A 44 8.94 1.22 -7.41
N ARG A 45 9.53 0.39 -6.53
CA ARG A 45 9.60 -1.06 -6.77
C ARG A 45 8.21 -1.70 -6.86
N ILE A 46 7.26 -1.24 -6.05
CA ILE A 46 5.86 -1.70 -6.12
C ILE A 46 5.21 -1.23 -7.41
N GLU A 47 5.40 0.02 -7.80
CA GLU A 47 4.87 0.57 -9.06
C GLU A 47 5.39 -0.23 -10.27
N ASP A 48 6.69 -0.48 -10.34
CA ASP A 48 7.31 -1.30 -11.39
C ASP A 48 6.79 -2.76 -11.38
N ALA A 49 6.75 -3.40 -10.21
CA ALA A 49 6.28 -4.77 -10.06
C ALA A 49 4.79 -4.94 -10.42
N THR A 50 4.00 -3.86 -10.33
CA THR A 50 2.58 -3.83 -10.70
C THR A 50 2.33 -3.27 -12.10
N GLY A 51 3.37 -2.86 -12.83
CA GLY A 51 3.27 -2.24 -14.15
C GLY A 51 2.49 -0.92 -14.12
N GLY A 52 2.71 -0.09 -13.11
CA GLY A 52 2.04 1.21 -12.93
C GLY A 52 0.61 1.13 -12.37
N LYS A 53 0.09 -0.06 -12.09
CA LYS A 53 -1.28 -0.22 -11.55
C LYS A 53 -1.41 0.32 -10.13
N VAL A 54 -0.34 0.27 -9.35
CA VAL A 54 -0.28 0.87 -8.01
C VAL A 54 0.74 2.01 -8.06
N PRO A 55 0.32 3.24 -8.42
CA PRO A 55 1.22 4.38 -8.58
C PRO A 55 1.75 4.88 -7.24
N THR A 56 2.98 5.39 -7.21
CA THR A 56 3.63 5.95 -6.01
C THR A 56 2.79 7.01 -5.28
N GLU A 57 1.93 7.72 -6.00
CA GLU A 57 1.07 8.78 -5.46
C GLU A 57 0.00 8.29 -4.48
N VAL A 58 -0.38 7.00 -4.52
CA VAL A 58 -1.38 6.45 -3.60
C VAL A 58 -0.93 6.56 -2.13
N TRP A 59 0.38 6.49 -1.89
CA TRP A 59 0.96 6.62 -0.54
C TRP A 59 1.19 8.09 -0.13
N LEU A 60 1.07 9.05 -1.05
CA LEU A 60 1.14 10.48 -0.74
C LEU A 60 -0.21 11.00 -0.20
N LYS A 61 -1.33 10.52 -0.75
CA LYS A 61 -2.69 10.91 -0.31
C LYS A 61 -3.06 10.44 1.09
N ALA A 62 -2.49 9.33 1.57
CA ALA A 62 -2.78 8.77 2.89
C ALA A 62 -2.33 9.65 4.08
N SER A 63 -1.58 10.74 3.85
CA SER A 63 -1.22 11.71 4.88
C SER A 63 -2.32 12.73 5.22
N ALA A 64 -3.44 12.73 4.50
CA ALA A 64 -4.64 13.39 4.99
C ALA A 64 -5.22 12.51 6.11
N ARG A 65 -4.86 12.81 7.37
CA ARG A 65 -5.51 12.23 8.54
C ARG A 65 -7.03 12.23 8.32
N PRO A 66 -7.75 11.13 8.58
CA PRO A 66 -9.15 11.28 8.92
C PRO A 66 -9.14 12.13 10.19
N THR A 67 -9.52 13.41 10.06
CA THR A 67 -10.02 14.17 11.19
C THR A 67 -11.23 13.38 11.68
N LYS A 68 -11.02 12.48 12.64
CA LYS A 68 -12.09 11.97 13.48
C LYS A 68 -12.89 13.22 13.88
N PRO A 69 -14.18 13.36 13.50
CA PRO A 69 -14.94 14.49 13.98
C PRO A 69 -14.96 14.35 15.50
N ALA A 70 -14.22 15.23 16.17
CA ALA A 70 -14.39 15.47 17.59
C ALA A 70 -15.73 16.19 17.70
N SER A 71 -16.81 15.41 17.82
CA SER A 71 -18.13 15.93 18.14
C SER A 71 -18.98 14.83 18.75
N ALA A 72 -19.01 14.82 20.09
CA ALA A 72 -20.27 14.90 20.81
C ALA A 72 -19.97 15.66 22.11
N ALA A 73 -20.40 16.92 22.10
CA ALA A 73 -20.48 17.81 23.24
C ALA A 73 -21.86 17.70 23.90
N ALA A 74 -21.96 18.32 25.09
CA ALA A 74 -23.11 18.56 25.96
C ALA A 74 -23.48 17.43 26.93
#